data_AF-A0A358RPD3-F1
#
_entry.id   AF-A0A358RPD3-F1
#
_cell.length_a   1.000
_cell.length_b   1.000
_cell.length_c   1.000
_cell.angle_alpha   90.00
_cell.angle_beta   90.00
_cell.angle_gamma   90.00
#
_symmetry.space_group_name_H-M   'P 1'
#
loop_
_entity.id
_entity.type
_entity.pdbx_description
1 polymer ?
#
loop_
_entity_poly.entity_id
_entity_poly.type
_entity_poly.pdbx_seq_one_letter_code
_entity_poly.pdbx_strand_id
1 'polypeptide(L)'
;MDKVVLAYSGGLDTSIIVKWLQDTYQCEVITFTADIGQGEEVEPARAKAKAAGVEQIFIEDLREEFARDFVFPMFRANAIYEGEYLLGTSIARPLISKRLVEIAHEVGADAISHGATGKGNDQVRFELNAYALDADIQVIAPWREWELSSRESLMAYAESHG
;
A
#
# COMPACT_ATOMS: atom_id res chain seq x y z
N MET A 1 3.71 0.58 19.32
CA MET A 1 3.40 0.16 17.95
C MET A 1 4.67 -0.45 17.46
N ASP A 2 4.62 -1.76 17.34
CA ASP A 2 5.77 -2.63 17.28
C ASP A 2 5.91 -3.17 15.85
N LYS A 3 4.78 -3.37 15.15
CA LYS A 3 4.74 -3.79 13.74
C LYS A 3 3.76 -3.00 12.88
N VAL A 4 4.19 -2.69 11.65
CA VAL A 4 3.37 -2.01 10.63
C VAL A 4 3.45 -2.77 9.30
N VAL A 5 2.31 -3.04 8.67
CA VAL A 5 2.25 -3.59 7.31
C VAL A 5 2.04 -2.48 6.28
N LEU A 6 3.02 -2.27 5.41
CA LEU A 6 3.00 -1.24 4.37
C LEU A 6 2.62 -1.82 3.01
N ALA A 7 1.62 -1.21 2.35
CA ALA A 7 1.42 -1.36 0.91
C ALA A 7 2.60 -0.74 0.15
N TYR A 8 3.45 -1.60 -0.41
CA TYR A 8 4.75 -1.25 -0.96
C TYR A 8 4.80 -1.56 -2.45
N SER A 9 5.03 -0.55 -3.29
CA SER A 9 5.12 -0.72 -4.75
C SER A 9 6.55 -0.86 -5.27
N GLY A 10 7.57 -0.64 -4.43
CA GLY A 10 8.96 -0.51 -4.89
C GLY A 10 9.28 0.84 -5.52
N GLY A 11 8.32 1.77 -5.58
CA GLY A 11 8.53 3.14 -6.02
C GLY A 11 9.30 3.97 -5.00
N LEU A 12 9.81 5.13 -5.44
CA LEU A 12 10.56 6.07 -4.59
C LEU A 12 9.78 6.41 -3.30
N ASP A 13 8.51 6.81 -3.46
CA ASP A 13 7.67 7.26 -2.34
C ASP A 13 7.50 6.16 -1.30
N THR A 14 7.17 4.93 -1.71
CA THR A 14 6.99 3.81 -0.77
C THR A 14 8.30 3.37 -0.12
N SER A 15 9.45 3.53 -0.79
CA SER A 15 10.77 3.28 -0.18
C SER A 15 11.10 4.32 0.88
N ILE A 16 10.79 5.59 0.62
CA ILE A 16 10.91 6.66 1.63
C ILE A 16 9.99 6.38 2.82
N ILE A 17 8.76 5.91 2.56
CA ILE A 17 7.82 5.55 3.64
C ILE A 17 8.35 4.43 4.52
N VAL A 18 8.97 3.38 3.96
CA VAL A 18 9.60 2.32 4.78
C VAL A 18 10.56 2.94 5.77
N LYS A 19 11.46 3.79 5.29
CA LYS A 19 12.48 4.41 6.12
C LYS A 19 11.88 5.39 7.14
N TRP A 20 10.91 6.19 6.72
CA TRP A 20 10.20 7.12 7.58
C TRP A 20 9.45 6.40 8.72
N LEU A 21 8.80 5.26 8.45
CA LEU A 21 8.14 4.45 9.47
C LEU A 21 9.13 3.89 10.49
N GLN A 22 10.29 3.39 10.02
CA GLN A 22 11.38 2.91 10.87
C GLN A 22 11.94 4.03 11.76
N ASP A 23 12.17 5.22 11.20
CA ASP A 23 12.79 6.32 11.94
C ASP A 23 11.81 7.00 12.91
N THR A 24 10.55 7.15 12.51
CA THR A 24 9.53 7.89 13.27
C THR A 24 8.89 7.05 14.37
N TYR A 25 8.53 5.79 14.05
CA TYR A 25 7.84 4.92 15.01
C TYR A 25 8.76 3.86 15.63
N GLN A 26 10.01 3.73 15.15
CA GLN A 26 10.96 2.74 15.66
C GLN A 26 10.39 1.32 15.68
N CYS A 27 9.62 0.98 14.64
CA CYS A 27 8.85 -0.26 14.53
C CYS A 27 9.40 -1.18 13.43
N GLU A 28 9.06 -2.46 13.51
CA GLU A 28 9.30 -3.41 12.42
C GLU A 28 8.31 -3.12 11.28
N VAL A 29 8.85 -2.85 10.09
CA VAL A 29 8.05 -2.65 8.88
C VAL A 29 8.00 -3.95 8.10
N ILE A 30 6.79 -4.42 7.79
CA ILE A 30 6.52 -5.50 6.85
C ILE A 30 6.05 -4.88 5.55
N THR A 31 6.59 -5.31 4.41
CA THR A 31 6.14 -4.81 3.11
C THR A 31 5.26 -5.83 2.40
N PHE A 32 4.19 -5.34 1.78
CA PHE A 32 3.31 -6.12 0.92
C PHE A 32 3.21 -5.50 -0.47
N THR A 33 3.52 -6.30 -1.50
CA THR A 33 3.35 -5.95 -2.92
C THR A 33 2.38 -6.95 -3.57
N ALA A 34 1.27 -6.45 -4.10
CA ALA A 34 0.31 -7.28 -4.84
C ALA A 34 0.66 -7.29 -6.34
N ASP A 35 0.89 -8.46 -6.94
CA ASP A 35 0.84 -8.61 -8.40
C ASP A 35 -0.62 -8.71 -8.86
N ILE A 36 -1.11 -7.63 -9.48
CA ILE A 36 -2.46 -7.53 -10.06
C ILE A 36 -2.39 -7.20 -11.55
N GLY A 37 -1.23 -7.46 -12.19
CA GLY A 37 -1.02 -7.30 -13.63
C GLY A 37 -0.15 -6.11 -14.04
N GLN A 38 0.59 -5.48 -13.12
CA GLN A 38 1.55 -4.42 -13.47
C GLN A 38 2.87 -4.95 -14.09
N GLY A 39 3.08 -6.27 -14.13
CA GLY A 39 4.19 -6.89 -14.86
C GLY A 39 5.56 -6.72 -14.20
N GLU A 40 6.58 -6.36 -14.98
CA GLU A 40 8.00 -6.31 -14.55
C GLU A 40 8.27 -5.33 -13.38
N GLU A 41 7.32 -4.47 -13.04
CA GLU A 41 7.43 -3.52 -11.92
C GLU A 41 7.45 -4.20 -10.53
N VAL A 42 6.98 -5.45 -10.42
CA VAL A 42 6.95 -6.19 -9.15
C VAL A 42 8.32 -6.73 -8.75
N GLU A 43 9.13 -7.15 -9.73
CA GLU A 43 10.42 -7.82 -9.50
C GLU A 43 11.41 -7.00 -8.65
N PRO A 44 11.60 -5.68 -8.89
CA PRO A 44 12.51 -4.87 -8.10
C PRO A 44 12.05 -4.64 -6.66
N ALA A 45 10.76 -4.81 -6.35
CA ALA A 45 10.21 -4.49 -5.04
C ALA A 45 10.90 -5.30 -3.93
N ARG A 46 11.15 -6.60 -4.15
CA ARG A 46 11.83 -7.44 -3.15
C ARG A 46 13.24 -6.94 -2.84
N ALA A 47 14.01 -6.62 -3.88
CA ALA A 47 15.39 -6.19 -3.74
C ALA A 47 15.47 -4.85 -3.00
N LYS A 48 14.58 -3.91 -3.32
CA LYS A 48 14.51 -2.60 -2.68
C LYS A 48 14.05 -2.68 -1.22
N ALA A 49 13.03 -3.48 -0.92
CA ALA A 49 12.59 -3.69 0.46
C ALA A 49 13.72 -4.29 1.32
N LYS A 50 14.44 -5.30 0.81
CA LYS A 50 15.63 -5.86 1.49
C LYS A 50 16.73 -4.81 1.72
N ALA A 51 17.00 -3.98 0.72
CA ALA A 51 17.99 -2.90 0.83
C ALA A 51 17.60 -1.88 1.91
N ALA A 52 16.30 -1.64 2.09
CA ALA A 52 15.75 -0.80 3.15
C ALA A 52 15.65 -1.49 4.53
N GLY A 53 16.27 -2.67 4.71
CA GLY A 53 16.31 -3.38 5.99
C GLY A 53 15.01 -4.08 6.39
N VAL A 54 14.12 -4.33 5.44
CA VAL A 54 12.87 -5.07 5.69
C VAL A 54 13.14 -6.58 5.73
N GLU A 55 12.80 -7.21 6.85
CA GLU A 55 12.98 -8.66 7.04
C GLU A 55 11.82 -9.47 6.44
N GLN A 56 10.57 -9.01 6.66
CA GLN A 56 9.36 -9.70 6.19
C GLN A 56 8.78 -9.03 4.94
N ILE A 57 8.82 -9.74 3.81
CA ILE A 57 8.44 -9.21 2.49
C ILE A 57 7.46 -10.16 1.79
N PHE A 58 6.21 -9.71 1.70
CA PHE A 58 5.13 -10.37 0.97
C PHE A 58 5.07 -9.84 -0.46
N ILE A 59 5.19 -10.74 -1.43
CA ILE A 59 4.93 -10.46 -2.85
C ILE A 59 4.04 -11.57 -3.35
N GLU A 60 2.81 -11.24 -3.72
CA GLU A 60 1.76 -12.22 -3.97
C GLU A 60 1.10 -11.99 -5.33
N ASP A 61 0.93 -13.07 -6.09
CA ASP A 61 0.15 -13.04 -7.33
C ASP A 61 -1.34 -13.11 -7.01
N LEU A 62 -2.01 -11.97 -7.17
CA LEU A 62 -3.43 -11.78 -6.93
C LEU A 62 -4.21 -11.52 -8.23
N ARG A 63 -3.62 -11.80 -9.40
CA ARG A 63 -4.26 -11.52 -10.71
C ARG A 63 -5.59 -12.27 -10.88
N GLU A 64 -5.62 -13.55 -10.51
CA GLU A 64 -6.82 -14.37 -10.58
C GLU A 64 -7.90 -13.91 -9.59
N GLU A 65 -7.54 -13.60 -8.35
CA GLU A 65 -8.48 -13.05 -7.36
C GLU A 65 -9.02 -11.69 -7.83
N PHE A 66 -8.14 -10.81 -8.33
CA PHE A 66 -8.52 -9.51 -8.85
C PHE A 66 -9.52 -9.63 -9.99
N ALA A 67 -9.25 -10.50 -10.97
CA ALA A 67 -10.15 -10.73 -12.10
C ALA A 67 -11.50 -11.31 -11.64
N ARG A 68 -11.46 -12.40 -10.88
CA ARG A 68 -12.64 -13.18 -10.49
C ARG A 68 -13.55 -12.42 -9.51
N ASP A 69 -12.97 -11.78 -8.51
CA ASP A 69 -13.69 -11.30 -7.33
C ASP A 69 -13.90 -9.77 -7.32
N PHE A 70 -13.25 -9.04 -8.24
CA PHE A 70 -13.38 -7.57 -8.33
C PHE A 70 -13.74 -7.12 -9.75
N VAL A 71 -12.96 -7.50 -10.77
CA VAL A 71 -13.21 -7.09 -12.17
C VAL A 71 -14.53 -7.67 -12.69
N PHE A 72 -14.73 -8.98 -12.64
CA PHE A 72 -15.93 -9.61 -13.18
C PHE A 72 -17.24 -9.17 -12.48
N PRO A 73 -17.30 -9.01 -11.14
CA PRO A 73 -18.46 -8.40 -10.50
C PRO A 73 -18.73 -6.97 -10.97
N MET A 74 -17.71 -6.13 -11.11
CA MET A 74 -17.85 -4.76 -11.63
C MET A 74 -18.40 -4.75 -13.06
N PHE A 75 -17.89 -5.61 -13.93
CA PHE A 75 -18.37 -5.75 -15.31
C PHE A 75 -19.81 -6.26 -15.39
N ARG A 76 -20.21 -7.21 -14.52
CA ARG A 76 -21.61 -7.67 -14.43
C ARG A 76 -22.58 -6.55 -14.08
N ALA A 77 -22.13 -5.54 -13.34
CA ALA A 77 -22.93 -4.35 -13.02
C ALA A 77 -22.93 -3.28 -14.12
N ASN A 78 -22.16 -3.46 -15.20
CA ASN A 78 -21.89 -2.42 -16.22
C ASN A 78 -21.48 -1.09 -15.57
N ALA A 79 -20.61 -1.15 -14.55
CA ALA A 79 -20.23 0.03 -13.79
C ALA A 79 -19.37 0.98 -14.63
N ILE A 80 -19.87 2.19 -14.86
CA ILE A 80 -19.19 3.27 -15.58
C ILE A 80 -19.33 4.54 -14.75
N TYR A 81 -18.21 5.13 -14.36
CA TYR A 81 -18.18 6.38 -13.61
C TYR A 81 -18.15 7.56 -14.57
N GLU A 82 -19.06 8.52 -14.37
CA GLU A 82 -19.20 9.75 -15.17
C GLU A 82 -19.26 9.50 -16.69
N GLY A 83 -19.81 8.34 -17.10
CA GLY A 83 -20.04 7.99 -18.50
C GLY A 83 -18.83 7.45 -19.27
N GLU A 84 -17.61 7.51 -18.71
CA GLU A 84 -16.39 7.14 -19.43
C GLU A 84 -15.43 6.25 -18.64
N TYR A 85 -15.34 6.40 -17.32
CA TYR A 85 -14.28 5.75 -16.54
C TYR A 85 -14.69 4.36 -16.05
N LEU A 86 -13.95 3.33 -16.48
CA LEU A 86 -14.16 1.91 -16.12
C LEU A 86 -13.50 1.49 -14.79
N LEU A 87 -13.31 2.44 -13.87
CA LEU A 87 -13.01 2.17 -12.44
C LEU A 87 -11.74 1.33 -12.15
N GLY A 88 -10.81 1.15 -13.10
CA GLY A 88 -9.69 0.21 -12.96
C GLY A 88 -8.87 0.39 -11.66
N THR A 89 -8.48 1.62 -11.32
CA THR A 89 -7.79 1.91 -10.05
C THR A 89 -8.69 1.68 -8.84
N SER A 90 -9.97 2.04 -8.97
CA SER A 90 -10.93 2.05 -7.86
C SER A 90 -11.16 0.64 -7.31
N ILE A 91 -11.29 -0.36 -8.17
CA ILE A 91 -11.57 -1.75 -7.76
C ILE A 91 -10.32 -2.51 -7.29
N ALA A 92 -9.12 -2.04 -7.61
CA ALA A 92 -7.88 -2.65 -7.12
C ALA A 92 -7.65 -2.39 -5.63
N ARG A 93 -8.01 -1.20 -5.13
CA ARG A 93 -7.74 -0.80 -3.74
C ARG A 93 -8.46 -1.65 -2.69
N PRO A 94 -9.73 -2.06 -2.86
CA PRO A 94 -10.37 -3.01 -1.97
C PRO A 94 -9.59 -4.33 -1.79
N LEU A 95 -9.08 -4.92 -2.88
CA LEU A 95 -8.27 -6.14 -2.82
C LEU A 95 -6.97 -5.94 -2.03
N ILE A 96 -6.24 -4.86 -2.31
CA ILE A 96 -4.98 -4.56 -1.61
C ILE A 96 -5.25 -4.30 -0.13
N SER A 97 -6.33 -3.57 0.20
CA SER A 97 -6.71 -3.28 1.60
C SER A 97 -7.10 -4.55 2.35
N LYS A 98 -7.85 -5.44 1.69
CA LYS A 98 -8.18 -6.77 2.22
C LYS A 98 -6.93 -7.53 2.60
N ARG A 99 -5.97 -7.64 1.67
CA ARG A 99 -4.77 -8.41 1.93
C ARG A 99 -3.84 -7.74 2.95
N LEU A 100 -3.80 -6.40 3.03
CA LEU A 100 -3.08 -5.68 4.08
C LEU A 100 -3.60 -6.03 5.48
N VAL A 101 -4.92 -6.03 5.68
CA VAL A 101 -5.53 -6.37 6.97
C VAL A 101 -5.29 -7.85 7.31
N GLU A 102 -5.43 -8.75 6.34
CA GLU A 102 -5.13 -10.18 6.54
C GLU A 102 -3.67 -10.41 6.96
N ILE A 103 -2.70 -9.76 6.28
CA ILE A 103 -1.28 -9.85 6.65
C ILE A 103 -1.05 -9.25 8.03
N ALA A 104 -1.69 -8.13 8.37
CA ALA A 104 -1.56 -7.52 9.69
C ALA A 104 -2.02 -8.49 10.80
N HIS A 105 -3.11 -9.22 10.58
CA HIS A 105 -3.54 -10.28 11.51
C HIS A 105 -2.58 -11.46 11.54
N GLU A 106 -2.07 -11.92 10.38
CA GLU A 106 -1.11 -13.03 10.28
C GLU A 106 0.18 -12.77 11.04
N VAL A 107 0.72 -11.55 10.95
CA VAL A 107 2.01 -11.18 11.57
C VAL A 107 1.86 -10.54 12.94
N GLY A 108 0.62 -10.30 13.41
CA GLY A 108 0.33 -9.58 14.65
C GLY A 108 0.84 -8.14 14.62
N ALA A 109 0.54 -7.41 13.54
CA ALA A 109 0.86 -5.99 13.40
C ALA A 109 -0.22 -5.11 14.06
N ASP A 110 0.20 -3.98 14.61
CA ASP A 110 -0.72 -3.03 15.27
C ASP A 110 -1.40 -2.10 14.26
N ALA A 111 -0.76 -1.89 13.10
CA ALA A 111 -1.22 -0.95 12.09
C ALA A 111 -0.91 -1.39 10.66
N ILE A 112 -1.66 -0.80 9.72
CA ILE A 112 -1.34 -0.82 8.30
C ILE A 112 -0.94 0.57 7.82
N SER A 113 -0.20 0.64 6.71
CA SER A 113 0.18 1.90 6.08
C SER A 113 0.07 1.85 4.55
N HIS A 114 -0.15 3.00 3.93
CA HIS A 114 -0.24 3.15 2.48
C HIS A 114 0.41 4.44 1.97
N GLY A 115 0.88 4.42 0.73
CA GLY A 115 1.49 5.58 0.05
C GLY A 115 0.54 6.54 -0.64
N ALA A 116 -0.78 6.44 -0.47
CA ALA A 116 -1.73 7.37 -1.10
C ALA A 116 -1.59 8.79 -0.52
N THR A 117 -1.64 9.80 -1.40
CA THR A 117 -1.54 11.20 -1.00
C THR A 117 -2.81 11.70 -0.29
N GLY A 118 -2.67 12.72 0.55
CA GLY A 118 -3.79 13.35 1.27
C GLY A 118 -4.79 14.11 0.39
N LYS A 119 -4.56 14.20 -0.93
CA LYS A 119 -5.43 14.91 -1.88
C LYS A 119 -6.21 13.98 -2.83
N GLY A 120 -5.86 12.69 -2.86
CA GLY A 120 -6.43 11.73 -3.81
C GLY A 120 -7.53 10.86 -3.22
N ASN A 121 -8.25 10.14 -4.08
CA ASN A 121 -9.31 9.21 -3.67
C ASN A 121 -8.77 7.91 -3.07
N ASP A 122 -7.51 7.53 -3.36
CA ASP A 122 -6.95 6.26 -2.93
C ASP A 122 -6.82 6.14 -1.41
N GLN A 123 -6.55 7.24 -0.69
CA GLN A 123 -6.53 7.22 0.79
C GLN A 123 -7.87 6.74 1.35
N VAL A 124 -8.98 7.28 0.80
CA VAL A 124 -10.34 6.93 1.21
C VAL A 124 -10.65 5.48 0.85
N ARG A 125 -10.21 5.03 -0.32
CA ARG A 125 -10.41 3.64 -0.75
C ARG A 125 -9.65 2.67 0.15
N PHE A 126 -8.42 2.98 0.54
CA PHE A 126 -7.67 2.13 1.47
C PHE A 126 -8.32 2.09 2.85
N GLU A 127 -8.56 3.27 3.43
CA GLU A 127 -9.04 3.42 4.80
C GLU A 127 -10.45 2.87 4.98
N LEU A 128 -11.40 3.19 4.08
CA LEU A 128 -12.76 2.67 4.20
C LEU A 128 -12.81 1.15 4.11
N ASN A 129 -12.01 0.54 3.23
CA ASN A 129 -11.97 -0.93 3.13
C ASN A 129 -11.27 -1.55 4.34
N ALA A 130 -10.20 -0.93 4.85
CA ALA A 130 -9.54 -1.40 6.07
C ALA A 130 -10.50 -1.38 7.27
N TYR A 131 -11.13 -0.23 7.54
CA TYR A 131 -12.08 -0.10 8.66
C TYR A 131 -13.34 -0.94 8.51
N ALA A 132 -13.74 -1.26 7.27
CA ALA A 132 -14.86 -2.17 7.04
C ALA A 132 -14.53 -3.63 7.35
N LEU A 133 -13.25 -4.02 7.26
CA LEU A 133 -12.77 -5.37 7.54
C LEU A 133 -12.33 -5.55 8.99
N ASP A 134 -11.73 -4.50 9.56
CA ASP A 134 -11.32 -4.43 10.95
C ASP A 134 -11.50 -2.99 11.45
N ALA A 135 -12.50 -2.78 12.31
CA ALA A 135 -12.83 -1.45 12.82
C ALA A 135 -11.78 -0.93 13.83
N ASP A 136 -10.94 -1.81 14.38
CA ASP A 136 -9.94 -1.48 15.41
C ASP A 136 -8.53 -1.29 14.81
N ILE A 137 -8.33 -1.63 13.53
CA ILE A 137 -7.02 -1.50 12.87
C ILE A 137 -6.57 -0.03 12.84
N GLN A 138 -5.32 0.23 13.18
CA GLN A 138 -4.74 1.56 13.03
C GLN A 138 -4.25 1.76 11.60
N VAL A 139 -4.50 2.94 11.02
CA VAL A 139 -4.01 3.30 9.68
C VAL A 139 -3.04 4.48 9.78
N ILE A 140 -1.84 4.29 9.25
CA ILE A 140 -0.82 5.34 9.13
C ILE A 140 -0.78 5.82 7.68
N ALA A 141 -0.95 7.12 7.48
CA ALA A 141 -0.93 7.74 6.16
C ALA A 141 0.18 8.81 6.11
N PRO A 142 1.43 8.42 5.79
CA PRO A 142 2.61 9.28 5.89
C PRO A 142 2.44 10.64 5.20
N TRP A 143 1.81 10.67 4.02
CA TRP A 143 1.53 11.90 3.28
C TRP A 143 0.65 12.92 4.01
N ARG A 144 -0.02 12.54 5.09
CA ARG A 144 -0.81 13.42 5.96
C ARG A 144 -0.11 13.72 7.29
N GLU A 145 0.99 13.04 7.58
CA GLU A 145 1.66 13.08 8.90
C GLU A 145 3.07 13.68 8.83
N TRP A 146 3.80 13.44 7.75
CA TRP A 146 5.17 13.93 7.61
C TRP A 146 5.24 15.40 7.15
N GLU A 147 6.44 15.99 7.25
CA GLU A 147 6.72 17.34 6.74
C GLU A 147 7.37 17.34 5.34
N LEU A 148 7.51 16.15 4.71
CA LEU A 148 8.08 16.00 3.37
C LEU A 148 7.08 16.49 2.31
N SER A 149 7.14 17.80 2.05
CA SER A 149 6.13 18.53 1.27
C SER A 149 6.48 18.73 -0.20
N SER A 150 7.71 18.40 -0.61
CA SER A 150 8.17 18.54 -2.01
C SER A 150 8.98 17.34 -2.50
N ARG A 151 9.08 17.20 -3.82
CA ARG A 151 9.91 16.15 -4.44
C ARG A 151 11.39 16.30 -4.05
N GLU A 152 11.88 17.53 -3.94
CA GLU A 152 13.23 17.81 -3.47
C GLU A 152 13.44 17.35 -2.03
N SER A 153 12.44 17.56 -1.14
CA SER A 153 12.51 17.07 0.24
C SER A 153 12.54 15.54 0.32
N LEU A 154 11.75 14.87 -0.54
CA LEU A 154 11.76 13.41 -0.65
C LEU A 154 13.09 12.88 -1.17
N MET A 155 13.67 13.54 -2.18
CA MET A 155 14.98 13.18 -2.72
C MET A 155 16.09 13.38 -1.70
N ALA A 156 16.11 14.51 -0.98
CA ALA A 156 17.09 14.77 0.08
C ALA A 156 16.97 13.77 1.23
N TYR A 157 15.74 13.38 1.59
CA TYR A 157 15.51 12.34 2.57
C TYR A 157 16.02 10.97 2.08
N ALA A 158 15.74 10.59 0.84
CA ALA A 158 16.28 9.36 0.26
C ALA A 158 17.82 9.37 0.24
N GLU A 159 18.45 10.43 -0.26
CA GLU A 159 19.92 10.55 -0.33
C GLU A 159 20.60 10.45 1.04
N SER A 160 19.96 10.97 2.10
CA SER A 160 20.51 10.88 3.46
C SER A 160 20.36 9.51 4.11
N HIS A 161 19.52 8.63 3.56
CA HIS A 161 19.22 7.31 4.13
C HIS A 161 19.60 6.11 3.24
N GLY A 162 20.16 6.37 2.05
CA GLY A 162 20.70 5.36 1.13
C GLY A 162 19.68 4.77 0.17
#